data_AF-A0A7K8KI61-F1
#
_entry.id   AF-A0A7K8KI61-F1
#
_cell.length_a   1.000
_cell.length_b   1.000
_cell.length_c   1.000
_cell.angle_alpha   90.00
_cell.angle_beta   90.00
_cell.angle_gamma   90.00
#
_symmetry.space_group_name_H-M   'P 1'
#
loop_
_entity.id
_entity.type
_entity.pdbx_description
1 polymer ?
#
loop_
_entity_poly.entity_id
_entity_poly.type
_entity_poly.pdbx_seq_one_letter_code
_entity_poly.pdbx_strand_id
1 'polypeptide(L)'
;MDEQKPPGEEKDVDAPADGAVASEEMGSAEGDALKPPEGASAGPKPESTDMKGPPQAGSTPARRCALCNCGDWSPHGQWELQRFEPAPDWPERLAGREPPEGPSQPPPAPEPAGDDLAQIGFSEGVTPAQLFEPTGHCWVHRWCAAWSAGAGPEAVGPAGVDRAVFSGISQKCEHCRRLGATIPCRAAGCPRLYHFPCAAASGCFQSMKTLRLLCPEHVAEAAQMEDARCSVCAGPGDLRDLALC
;
A
#
# COMPACT_ATOMS: atom_id res chain seq x y z
N MET A 1 30.61 -57.47 24.84
CA MET A 1 30.41 -57.06 26.24
C MET A 1 30.21 -55.55 26.20
N ASP A 2 29.02 -54.96 26.36
CA ASP A 2 27.81 -55.44 27.02
C ASP A 2 26.58 -54.83 26.33
N GLU A 3 25.59 -55.69 26.08
CA GLU A 3 24.19 -55.36 25.82
C GLU A 3 23.56 -54.66 27.04
N GLN A 4 22.58 -53.78 26.81
CA GLN A 4 21.18 -54.04 27.21
C GLN A 4 20.22 -52.87 26.89
N LYS A 5 19.14 -53.22 26.20
CA LYS A 5 17.76 -52.68 26.19
C LYS A 5 16.86 -53.87 26.65
N PRO A 6 15.50 -53.83 26.81
CA PRO A 6 14.42 -52.84 27.09
C PRO A 6 13.65 -53.29 28.39
N PRO A 7 12.31 -53.19 28.66
CA PRO A 7 11.12 -52.70 27.89
C PRO A 7 9.98 -51.96 28.67
N GLY A 8 8.88 -51.69 27.93
CA GLY A 8 7.48 -51.52 28.39
C GLY A 8 7.06 -50.07 28.71
N GLU A 9 5.85 -49.58 28.44
CA GLU A 9 4.56 -50.25 28.22
C GLU A 9 3.57 -49.33 27.46
N GLU A 10 2.78 -49.97 26.61
CA GLU A 10 1.54 -49.53 25.97
C GLU A 10 0.38 -49.34 26.99
N LYS A 11 -0.49 -48.35 26.79
CA LYS A 11 -1.92 -48.50 27.14
C LYS A 11 -2.85 -47.54 26.41
N ASP A 12 -3.89 -48.18 25.87
CA ASP A 12 -5.00 -47.72 25.06
C ASP A 12 -6.23 -47.34 25.91
N VAL A 13 -7.27 -46.82 25.23
CA VAL A 13 -8.69 -46.59 25.61
C VAL A 13 -9.02 -45.47 26.63
N ASP A 14 -10.04 -44.63 26.47
CA ASP A 14 -11.40 -44.91 25.96
C ASP A 14 -12.10 -43.62 25.45
N ALA A 15 -12.96 -43.78 24.44
CA ALA A 15 -14.04 -42.84 24.09
C ALA A 15 -15.24 -43.04 25.05
N PRO A 16 -16.30 -42.22 24.97
CA PRO A 16 -17.50 -42.79 24.36
C PRO A 16 -18.29 -41.83 23.47
N ALA A 17 -19.03 -42.46 22.56
CA ALA A 17 -20.02 -41.90 21.64
C ALA A 17 -21.42 -41.84 22.28
N ASP A 18 -22.27 -40.96 21.76
CA ASP A 18 -23.66 -41.13 21.26
C ASP A 18 -24.33 -39.73 21.23
N GLY A 19 -25.16 -39.31 20.29
CA GLY A 19 -25.88 -39.94 19.18
C GLY A 19 -26.33 -38.83 18.21
N ALA A 20 -26.43 -39.11 16.91
CA ALA A 20 -27.62 -39.63 16.22
C ALA A 20 -28.62 -38.55 15.75
N VAL A 21 -28.54 -38.30 14.44
CA VAL A 21 -29.59 -38.05 13.43
C VAL A 21 -30.59 -36.88 13.56
N ALA A 22 -30.64 -36.04 12.51
CA ALA A 22 -31.85 -35.85 11.67
C ALA A 22 -31.51 -35.00 10.44
N SER A 23 -31.95 -35.49 9.27
CA SER A 23 -31.97 -34.80 7.99
C SER A 23 -33.36 -34.18 7.73
N GLU A 24 -33.37 -33.18 6.86
CA GLU A 24 -34.49 -32.65 6.04
C GLU A 24 -35.58 -31.81 6.74
N GLU A 25 -35.79 -30.56 6.31
CA GLU A 25 -36.85 -30.19 5.34
C GLU A 25 -36.90 -28.66 5.12
N MET A 26 -37.27 -28.29 3.90
CA MET A 26 -37.62 -26.95 3.40
C MET A 26 -38.81 -26.32 4.12
N GLY A 27 -38.81 -24.99 4.21
CA GLY A 27 -39.98 -24.21 4.61
C GLY A 27 -39.92 -22.78 4.08
N SER A 28 -40.45 -22.57 2.87
CA SER A 28 -40.89 -21.25 2.40
C SER A 28 -42.14 -20.81 3.16
N ALA A 29 -42.17 -19.57 3.61
CA ALA A 29 -43.42 -18.87 3.92
C ALA A 29 -43.28 -17.39 3.55
N GLU A 30 -43.99 -17.00 2.50
CA GLU A 30 -44.39 -15.63 2.21
C GLU A 30 -45.24 -15.07 3.36
N GLY A 31 -45.11 -13.76 3.62
CA GLY A 31 -45.83 -13.09 4.70
C GLY A 31 -45.82 -11.57 4.58
N ASP A 32 -46.60 -11.10 3.60
CA ASP A 32 -47.43 -9.88 3.56
C ASP A 32 -46.85 -8.47 3.80
N ALA A 33 -47.21 -7.60 2.86
CA ALA A 33 -46.85 -6.20 2.76
C ALA A 33 -47.76 -5.30 3.60
N LEU A 34 -47.19 -4.50 4.50
CA LEU A 34 -47.91 -3.38 5.12
C LEU A 34 -47.64 -2.08 4.36
N LYS A 35 -48.69 -1.62 3.68
CA LYS A 35 -48.82 -0.35 2.96
C LYS A 35 -48.72 0.84 3.94
N PRO A 36 -48.02 1.94 3.59
CA PRO A 36 -47.96 3.15 4.42
C PRO A 36 -49.24 4.02 4.29
N PRO A 37 -49.59 4.80 5.32
CA PRO A 37 -50.64 5.82 5.19
C PRO A 37 -50.11 7.09 4.50
N GLU A 38 -50.88 7.58 3.52
CA GLU A 38 -50.65 8.82 2.77
C GLU A 38 -51.39 10.03 3.37
N GLY A 39 -50.72 11.20 3.34
CA GLY A 39 -51.30 12.56 3.32
C GLY A 39 -51.65 13.16 4.69
N ALA A 40 -51.39 14.43 5.03
CA ALA A 40 -50.85 15.62 4.38
C ALA A 40 -50.51 16.61 5.55
N SER A 41 -49.71 17.68 5.51
CA SER A 41 -49.38 18.68 4.49
C SER A 41 -48.16 19.52 4.92
N ALA A 42 -47.39 19.94 3.91
CA ALA A 42 -46.72 21.24 3.72
C ALA A 42 -46.07 21.98 4.92
N GLY A 43 -44.74 21.90 4.99
CA GLY A 43 -43.84 22.89 5.59
C GLY A 43 -42.82 23.38 4.54
N PRO A 44 -42.27 24.61 4.68
CA PRO A 44 -41.50 25.25 3.62
C PRO A 44 -40.16 24.54 3.40
N LYS A 45 -39.78 24.40 2.12
CA LYS A 45 -38.56 23.75 1.64
C LYS A 45 -37.33 24.59 2.03
N PRO A 46 -36.38 24.07 2.84
CA PRO A 46 -35.05 24.64 2.90
C PRO A 46 -34.19 24.01 1.79
N GLU A 47 -33.73 24.90 0.92
CA GLU A 47 -32.52 24.87 0.11
C GLU A 47 -31.64 23.62 0.23
N SER A 48 -31.44 22.95 -0.91
CA SER A 48 -30.39 21.95 -1.11
C SER A 48 -29.06 22.55 -0.66
N THR A 49 -28.52 22.06 0.43
CA THR A 49 -27.12 22.33 0.77
C THR A 49 -26.30 21.57 -0.27
N ASP A 50 -25.80 22.30 -1.26
CA ASP A 50 -24.74 21.86 -2.14
C ASP A 50 -23.67 21.18 -1.28
N MET A 51 -23.54 19.85 -1.39
CA MET A 51 -22.29 19.18 -1.06
C MET A 51 -21.29 19.71 -2.08
N LYS A 52 -20.65 20.81 -1.70
CA LYS A 52 -19.59 21.46 -2.44
C LYS A 52 -18.57 20.39 -2.78
N GLY A 53 -18.54 20.01 -4.05
CA GLY A 53 -17.47 19.19 -4.61
C GLY A 53 -16.11 19.81 -4.29
N PRO A 54 -15.01 19.06 -4.50
CA PRO A 54 -13.66 19.52 -4.20
C PRO A 54 -13.43 20.95 -4.70
N PRO A 55 -12.82 21.84 -3.91
CA PRO A 55 -12.61 23.22 -4.31
C PRO A 55 -11.86 23.29 -5.64
N GLN A 56 -12.50 23.85 -6.67
CA GLN A 56 -11.89 24.15 -7.96
C GLN A 56 -10.86 25.28 -7.81
N ALA A 57 -9.60 24.87 -7.99
CA ALA A 57 -8.42 25.60 -8.46
C ALA A 57 -8.31 27.12 -8.23
N GLY A 58 -7.55 27.49 -7.19
CA GLY A 58 -6.46 28.44 -7.39
C GLY A 58 -5.25 27.62 -7.89
N SER A 59 -4.70 27.97 -9.05
CA SER A 59 -3.63 27.20 -9.72
C SER A 59 -2.30 27.22 -8.95
N THR A 60 -2.22 26.47 -7.86
CA THR A 60 -0.94 25.88 -7.44
C THR A 60 -0.67 24.69 -8.36
N PRO A 61 0.56 24.49 -8.87
CA PRO A 61 0.88 23.28 -9.61
C PRO A 61 0.50 22.07 -8.77
N ALA A 62 -0.24 21.13 -9.35
CA ALA A 62 -0.63 19.90 -8.66
C ALA A 62 0.64 19.19 -8.19
N ARG A 63 0.81 19.06 -6.87
CA ARG A 63 1.99 18.43 -6.31
C ARG A 63 1.88 16.93 -6.58
N ARG A 64 3.03 16.28 -6.73
CA ARG A 64 3.09 14.86 -7.02
C ARG A 64 4.17 14.22 -6.18
N CYS A 65 3.91 12.99 -5.76
CA CYS A 65 4.89 12.19 -5.06
C CYS A 65 6.06 11.84 -5.98
N ALA A 66 7.28 12.19 -5.58
CA ALA A 66 8.50 11.89 -6.34
C ALA A 66 8.82 10.38 -6.45
N LEU A 67 8.09 9.52 -5.72
CA LEU A 67 8.24 8.06 -5.77
C LEU A 67 7.15 7.38 -6.60
N CYS A 68 5.87 7.68 -6.33
CA CYS A 68 4.76 7.00 -7.00
C CYS A 68 4.05 7.83 -8.08
N ASN A 69 4.45 9.09 -8.29
CA ASN A 69 3.85 10.03 -9.25
C ASN A 69 2.37 10.39 -9.01
N CYS A 70 1.75 9.88 -7.95
CA CYS A 70 0.36 10.23 -7.59
C CYS A 70 0.28 11.64 -6.99
N GLY A 71 -0.89 12.27 -7.15
CA GLY A 71 -1.20 13.59 -6.58
C GLY A 71 -1.59 13.57 -5.11
N ASP A 72 -1.90 14.75 -4.58
CA ASP A 72 -2.14 15.08 -3.17
C ASP A 72 -3.21 14.22 -2.48
N TRP A 73 -4.29 13.94 -3.22
CA TRP A 73 -5.32 12.99 -2.83
C TRP A 73 -5.07 11.73 -3.63
N SER A 74 -4.72 10.64 -2.94
CA SER A 74 -4.66 9.34 -3.56
C SER A 74 -5.48 8.34 -2.75
N PRO A 75 -6.46 7.65 -3.35
CA PRO A 75 -7.32 6.69 -2.66
C PRO A 75 -6.59 5.40 -2.27
N HIS A 76 -5.30 5.26 -2.62
CA HIS A 76 -4.53 4.02 -2.47
C HIS A 76 -3.88 3.84 -1.10
N GLY A 77 -4.39 4.53 -0.07
CA GLY A 77 -3.90 4.42 1.31
C GLY A 77 -2.52 5.04 1.55
N GLN A 78 -1.99 5.83 0.62
CA GLN A 78 -0.62 6.41 0.68
C GLN A 78 -0.48 7.50 1.76
N TRP A 79 -1.62 8.02 2.23
CA TRP A 79 -1.76 9.15 3.16
C TRP A 79 -1.27 10.47 2.59
N GLU A 80 -1.21 11.53 3.41
CA GLU A 80 -0.92 12.89 2.93
C GLU A 80 0.45 13.03 2.25
N LEU A 81 0.51 13.95 1.28
CA LEU A 81 1.74 14.35 0.62
C LEU A 81 2.49 15.34 1.52
N GLN A 82 3.72 14.99 1.89
CA GLN A 82 4.57 15.81 2.76
C GLN A 82 5.73 16.37 1.95
N ARG A 83 6.12 17.61 2.27
CA ARG A 83 7.32 18.24 1.72
C ARG A 83 8.50 17.89 2.61
N PHE A 84 9.50 17.24 2.05
CA PHE A 84 10.71 16.82 2.76
C PHE A 84 11.82 17.84 2.59
N GLU A 85 12.57 18.06 3.67
CA GLU A 85 13.74 18.93 3.69
C GLU A 85 14.87 18.34 2.82
N PRO A 86 15.63 19.19 2.10
CA PRO A 86 16.81 18.76 1.36
C PRO A 86 17.87 18.15 2.29
N ALA A 87 18.67 17.24 1.76
CA ALA A 87 19.90 16.82 2.42
C ALA A 87 20.89 18.00 2.51
N PRO A 88 21.75 18.08 3.55
CA PRO A 88 22.70 19.17 3.71
C PRO A 88 23.66 19.35 2.52
N ASP A 89 23.94 18.26 1.79
CA ASP A 89 24.80 18.19 0.60
C ASP A 89 24.02 18.28 -0.72
N TRP A 90 22.80 18.81 -0.69
CA TRP A 90 21.94 18.94 -1.87
C TRP A 90 22.55 19.75 -3.03
N PRO A 91 23.18 20.93 -2.81
CA PRO A 91 23.77 21.72 -3.89
C PRO A 91 24.80 20.95 -4.73
N GLU A 92 25.63 20.14 -4.07
CA GLU A 92 26.68 19.35 -4.70
C GLU A 92 26.11 18.21 -5.55
N ARG A 93 24.97 17.62 -5.13
CA ARG A 93 24.31 16.54 -5.88
C ARG A 93 23.69 17.02 -7.20
N LEU A 94 23.35 18.31 -7.29
CA LEU A 94 22.93 18.94 -8.54
C LEU A 94 24.13 19.31 -9.43
N ALA A 95 25.22 19.79 -8.85
CA ALA A 95 26.41 20.27 -9.57
C ALA A 95 27.09 19.20 -10.45
N GLY A 96 26.89 17.91 -10.18
CA GLY A 96 27.38 16.79 -11.00
C GLY A 96 26.45 16.35 -12.14
N ARG A 97 25.31 17.00 -12.33
CA ARG A 97 24.28 16.66 -13.32
C ARG A 97 23.84 17.90 -14.09
N GLU A 98 24.77 18.45 -14.87
CA GLU A 98 24.41 19.40 -15.93
C GLU A 98 23.32 18.74 -16.80
N PRO A 99 22.21 19.43 -17.10
CA PRO A 99 21.26 18.95 -18.10
C PRO A 99 22.03 18.71 -19.40
N PRO A 100 21.76 17.62 -20.15
CA PRO A 100 22.32 17.50 -21.49
C PRO A 100 21.97 18.77 -22.28
N GLU A 101 22.97 19.42 -22.87
CA GLU A 101 22.80 20.53 -23.81
C GLU A 101 22.06 20.01 -25.06
N GLY A 102 20.74 19.92 -24.95
CA GLY A 102 19.81 19.60 -26.00
C GLY A 102 18.57 20.48 -25.81
N PRO A 103 17.71 20.63 -26.83
CA PRO A 103 16.52 21.46 -26.70
C PRO A 103 15.74 20.99 -25.49
N SER A 104 15.68 21.84 -24.45
CA SER A 104 14.98 21.59 -23.20
C SER A 104 13.52 21.32 -23.54
N GLN A 105 13.16 20.04 -23.66
CA GLN A 105 11.76 19.68 -23.70
C GLN A 105 11.22 20.09 -22.33
N PRO A 106 10.20 20.97 -22.28
CA PRO A 106 9.55 21.28 -21.02
C PRO A 106 9.13 19.96 -20.38
N PRO A 107 9.19 19.84 -19.02
CA PRO A 107 8.66 18.66 -18.36
C PRO A 107 7.28 18.38 -18.93
N PRO A 108 6.94 17.11 -19.24
CA PRO A 108 5.64 16.78 -19.79
C PRO A 108 4.59 17.47 -18.93
N ALA A 109 3.69 18.22 -19.59
CA ALA A 109 2.63 18.93 -18.89
C ALA A 109 2.00 17.95 -17.91
N PRO A 110 1.75 18.36 -16.65
CA PRO A 110 1.15 17.46 -15.69
C PRO A 110 -0.15 16.97 -16.30
N GLU A 111 -0.16 15.71 -16.72
CA GLU A 111 -1.39 15.03 -17.08
C GLU A 111 -2.35 15.21 -15.90
N PRO A 112 -3.67 15.30 -16.12
CA PRO A 112 -4.60 15.40 -15.00
C PRO A 112 -4.23 14.33 -13.96
N ALA A 113 -4.18 14.74 -12.69
CA ALA A 113 -4.01 13.84 -11.56
C ALA A 113 -5.25 12.96 -11.51
N GLY A 114 -5.26 11.91 -12.32
CA GLY A 114 -6.25 10.86 -12.21
C GLY A 114 -5.77 9.88 -11.15
N ASP A 115 -6.76 9.26 -10.52
CA ASP A 115 -6.59 8.33 -9.42
C ASP A 115 -6.39 6.89 -9.90
N ASP A 116 -6.21 6.68 -11.20
CA ASP A 116 -6.11 5.34 -11.78
C ASP A 116 -4.77 4.69 -11.45
N LEU A 117 -4.79 3.38 -11.16
CA LEU A 117 -3.58 2.60 -10.92
C LEU A 117 -2.63 2.65 -12.13
N ALA A 118 -3.17 2.87 -13.34
CA ALA A 118 -2.39 3.09 -14.55
C ALA A 118 -1.70 4.45 -14.61
N GLN A 119 -1.70 5.28 -13.56
CA GLN A 119 -0.88 6.49 -13.47
C GLN A 119 0.23 6.39 -12.42
N ILE A 120 0.31 5.27 -11.68
CA ILE A 120 1.37 5.06 -10.71
C ILE A 120 2.72 4.90 -11.42
N GLY A 121 3.75 5.57 -10.88
CA GLY A 121 5.12 5.53 -11.36
C GLY A 121 5.37 6.33 -12.64
N PHE A 122 6.63 6.43 -13.03
CA PHE A 122 7.06 7.17 -14.22
C PHE A 122 7.24 6.21 -15.41
N SER A 123 6.55 6.48 -16.51
CA SER A 123 6.63 5.68 -17.75
C SER A 123 7.99 5.81 -18.45
N GLU A 124 8.61 6.99 -18.32
CA GLU A 124 9.92 7.31 -18.88
C GLU A 124 10.89 7.72 -17.76
N GLY A 125 12.18 7.78 -18.11
CA GLY A 125 13.22 8.22 -17.17
C GLY A 125 13.00 9.66 -16.73
N VAL A 126 12.93 9.88 -15.42
CA VAL A 126 12.83 11.21 -14.81
C VAL A 126 14.16 11.61 -14.18
N THR A 127 14.50 12.89 -14.27
CA THR A 127 15.72 13.42 -13.66
C THR A 127 15.43 13.99 -12.27
N PRO A 128 16.42 14.04 -11.36
CA PRO A 128 16.26 14.71 -10.08
C PRO A 128 15.79 16.16 -10.21
N ALA A 129 16.26 16.90 -11.22
CA ALA A 129 15.84 18.28 -11.45
C ALA A 129 14.34 18.43 -11.76
N GLN A 130 13.66 17.38 -12.22
CA GLN A 130 12.21 17.37 -12.45
C GLN A 130 11.41 17.01 -11.19
N LEU A 131 12.03 16.34 -10.21
CA LEU A 131 11.36 15.83 -9.00
C LEU A 131 11.57 16.71 -7.77
N PHE A 132 12.65 17.48 -7.77
CA PHE A 132 13.01 18.35 -6.66
C PHE A 132 12.78 19.83 -7.03
N GLU A 133 12.30 20.59 -6.06
CA GLU A 133 12.26 22.05 -6.13
C GLU A 133 13.69 22.62 -6.25
N PRO A 134 13.87 23.85 -6.75
CA PRO A 134 15.18 24.51 -6.78
C PRO A 134 15.85 24.63 -5.40
N THR A 135 15.02 24.66 -4.34
CA THR A 135 15.43 24.66 -2.93
C THR A 135 15.87 23.28 -2.43
N GLY A 136 15.78 22.25 -3.27
CA GLY A 136 16.10 20.85 -2.96
C GLY A 136 15.04 20.07 -2.20
N HIS A 137 13.87 20.65 -2.01
CA HIS A 137 12.75 19.94 -1.39
C HIS A 137 12.09 19.03 -2.41
N CYS A 138 11.49 17.94 -1.96
CA CYS A 138 10.60 17.15 -2.80
C CYS A 138 9.33 16.79 -2.03
N TRP A 139 8.29 16.46 -2.78
CA TRP A 139 7.01 16.04 -2.24
C TRP A 139 6.92 14.52 -2.31
N VAL A 140 6.65 13.87 -1.18
CA VAL A 140 6.54 12.40 -1.12
C VAL A 140 5.40 12.05 -0.15
N HIS A 141 4.63 11.01 -0.49
CA HIS A 141 3.60 10.52 0.42
C HIS A 141 4.23 9.92 1.68
N ARG A 142 3.60 10.15 2.83
CA ARG A 142 4.09 9.65 4.13
C ARG A 142 4.44 8.16 4.08
N TRP A 143 3.56 7.31 3.55
CA TRP A 143 3.84 5.87 3.47
C TRP A 143 4.82 5.49 2.36
N CYS A 144 4.89 6.24 1.26
CA CYS A 144 5.94 6.02 0.27
C CYS A 144 7.34 6.27 0.87
N ALA A 145 7.49 7.34 1.66
CA ALA A 145 8.73 7.63 2.38
C ALA A 145 9.03 6.55 3.43
N ALA A 146 8.08 6.25 4.32
CA ALA A 146 8.28 5.33 5.43
C ALA A 146 8.60 3.89 5.01
N TRP A 147 8.11 3.42 3.86
CA TRP A 147 8.35 2.05 3.39
C TRP A 147 9.59 1.91 2.49
N SER A 148 10.17 3.03 2.05
CA SER A 148 11.34 3.00 1.16
C SER A 148 12.57 2.40 1.86
N ALA A 149 13.45 1.77 1.07
CA ALA A 149 14.70 1.18 1.55
C ALA A 149 15.54 2.21 2.33
N GLY A 150 15.57 2.07 3.66
CA GLY A 150 16.17 3.04 4.60
C GLY A 150 15.46 3.09 5.95
N ALA A 151 14.20 2.65 6.03
CA ALA A 151 13.40 2.59 7.25
C ALA A 151 13.77 1.45 8.22
N GLY A 152 14.91 1.56 8.91
CA GLY A 152 15.08 0.89 10.21
C GLY A 152 14.21 1.57 11.30
N PRO A 153 14.16 1.05 12.53
CA PRO A 153 13.45 1.70 13.65
C PRO A 153 13.90 3.14 13.94
N GLU A 154 15.07 3.57 13.42
CA GLU A 154 15.58 4.95 13.47
C GLU A 154 15.13 5.84 12.30
N ALA A 155 14.41 5.29 11.32
CA ALA A 155 14.06 5.97 10.08
C ALA A 155 12.56 6.23 9.92
N VAL A 156 11.86 6.32 11.06
CA VAL A 156 10.69 7.18 11.21
C VAL A 156 11.20 8.63 11.31
N GLY A 157 11.76 9.14 10.22
CA GLY A 157 12.32 10.47 10.14
C GLY A 157 12.50 10.91 8.69
N PRO A 158 12.57 12.22 8.40
CA PRO A 158 12.73 12.75 7.06
C PRO A 158 14.08 12.39 6.39
N ALA A 159 15.02 11.83 7.16
CA ALA A 159 16.35 11.47 6.68
C ALA A 159 16.30 10.29 5.68
N GLY A 160 16.77 10.50 4.46
CA GLY A 160 16.93 9.45 3.45
C GLY A 160 15.87 9.42 2.35
N VAL A 161 14.86 10.32 2.39
CA VAL A 161 13.89 10.44 1.28
C VAL A 161 14.57 10.86 -0.01
N ASP A 162 15.53 11.77 0.07
CA ASP A 162 16.41 12.15 -1.02
C ASP A 162 17.08 10.91 -1.66
N ARG A 163 17.68 10.03 -0.86
CA ARG A 163 18.34 8.80 -1.32
C ARG A 163 17.34 7.81 -1.92
N ALA A 164 16.15 7.69 -1.32
CA ALA A 164 15.07 6.88 -1.86
C ALA A 164 14.66 7.40 -3.25
N VAL A 165 14.48 8.71 -3.43
CA VAL A 165 14.14 9.29 -4.74
C VAL A 165 15.28 9.06 -5.73
N PHE A 166 16.53 9.40 -5.39
CA PHE A 166 17.70 9.23 -6.27
C PHE A 166 17.92 7.77 -6.70
N SER A 167 17.66 6.80 -5.83
CA SER A 167 17.71 5.39 -6.20
C SER A 167 16.50 4.99 -7.04
N GLY A 168 15.31 5.39 -6.60
CA GLY A 168 14.01 5.03 -7.17
C GLY A 168 13.80 5.47 -8.62
N ILE A 169 14.37 6.60 -9.05
CA ILE A 169 14.22 7.10 -10.44
C ILE A 169 14.64 6.08 -11.50
N SER A 170 15.53 5.14 -11.16
CA SER A 170 16.03 4.10 -12.08
C SER A 170 15.47 2.71 -11.78
N GLN A 171 14.63 2.55 -10.75
CA GLN A 171 14.12 1.26 -10.29
C GLN A 171 12.70 1.02 -10.78
N LYS A 172 12.48 -0.16 -11.37
CA LYS A 172 11.17 -0.57 -11.89
C LYS A 172 10.35 -1.27 -10.81
N CYS A 173 9.07 -0.94 -10.74
CA CYS A 173 8.10 -1.69 -9.95
C CYS A 173 7.85 -3.05 -10.58
N GLU A 174 7.83 -4.11 -9.78
CA GLU A 174 7.54 -5.47 -10.25
C GLU A 174 6.10 -5.59 -10.81
N HIS A 175 5.15 -4.83 -10.24
CA HIS A 175 3.74 -4.86 -10.63
C HIS A 175 3.46 -4.00 -11.88
N CYS A 176 3.66 -2.67 -11.81
CA CYS A 176 3.29 -1.77 -12.91
C CYS A 176 4.40 -1.56 -13.95
N ARG A 177 5.62 -2.08 -13.70
CA ARG A 177 6.81 -1.99 -14.59
C ARG A 177 7.35 -0.57 -14.86
N ARG A 178 6.81 0.43 -14.18
CA ARG A 178 7.24 1.84 -14.25
C ARG A 178 8.26 2.19 -13.18
N LEU A 179 8.94 3.31 -13.37
CA LEU A 179 10.03 3.78 -12.51
C LEU A 179 9.51 4.41 -11.21
N GLY A 180 10.39 4.58 -10.22
CA GLY A 180 10.09 5.19 -8.92
C GLY A 180 9.89 4.17 -7.78
N ALA A 181 10.09 2.88 -8.02
CA ALA A 181 9.87 1.83 -7.03
C ALA A 181 11.02 1.74 -6.02
N THR A 182 10.71 1.86 -4.73
CA THR A 182 11.73 1.95 -3.66
C THR A 182 11.46 1.00 -2.49
N ILE A 183 10.35 0.28 -2.50
CA ILE A 183 9.95 -0.60 -1.38
C ILE A 183 10.36 -2.03 -1.72
N PRO A 184 11.37 -2.59 -1.04
CA PRO A 184 11.86 -3.93 -1.34
C PRO A 184 11.02 -5.00 -0.68
N CYS A 185 10.88 -6.13 -1.38
CA CYS A 185 10.59 -7.38 -0.71
C CYS A 185 11.74 -7.72 0.24
N ARG A 186 11.43 -8.02 1.50
CA ARG A 186 12.43 -8.24 2.55
C ARG A 186 12.83 -9.71 2.73
N ALA A 187 12.36 -10.59 1.85
CA ALA A 187 12.85 -11.97 1.76
C ALA A 187 14.32 -11.97 1.30
N ALA A 188 15.11 -12.90 1.81
CA ALA A 188 16.55 -12.92 1.55
C ALA A 188 16.86 -13.07 0.05
N GLY A 189 17.66 -12.15 -0.49
CA GLY A 189 18.08 -12.17 -1.90
C GLY A 189 16.99 -11.80 -2.92
N CYS A 190 15.78 -11.42 -2.49
CA CYS A 190 14.72 -11.04 -3.42
C CYS A 190 14.97 -9.63 -4.00
N PRO A 191 15.08 -9.47 -5.33
CA PRO A 191 15.38 -8.17 -5.94
C PRO A 191 14.13 -7.32 -6.21
N ARG A 192 12.93 -7.83 -5.90
CA ARG A 192 11.67 -7.19 -6.30
C ARG A 192 11.41 -5.90 -5.51
N LEU A 193 11.09 -4.84 -6.25
CA LEU A 193 10.76 -3.53 -5.72
C LEU A 193 9.31 -3.15 -6.11
N TYR A 194 8.65 -2.41 -5.24
CA TYR A 194 7.27 -1.95 -5.44
C TYR A 194 7.12 -0.47 -5.13
N HIS A 195 6.13 0.18 -5.75
CA HIS A 195 5.50 1.35 -5.16
C HIS A 195 4.58 0.89 -4.02
N PHE A 196 4.35 1.75 -3.02
CA PHE A 196 3.42 1.46 -1.94
C PHE A 196 2.02 1.02 -2.44
N PRO A 197 1.35 1.77 -3.33
CA PRO A 197 0.03 1.39 -3.83
C PRO A 197 0.07 0.11 -4.68
N CYS A 198 1.15 -0.11 -5.43
CA CYS A 198 1.31 -1.31 -6.25
C CYS A 198 1.49 -2.58 -5.41
N ALA A 199 2.13 -2.48 -4.24
CA ALA A 199 2.29 -3.61 -3.34
C ALA A 199 0.94 -4.16 -2.88
N ALA A 200 0.04 -3.27 -2.47
CA ALA A 200 -1.33 -3.62 -2.09
C ALA A 200 -2.08 -4.26 -3.26
N ALA A 201 -2.02 -3.64 -4.44
CA ALA A 201 -2.72 -4.12 -5.63
C ALA A 201 -2.22 -5.49 -6.15
N SER A 202 -0.98 -5.88 -5.82
CA SER A 202 -0.38 -7.12 -6.30
C SER A 202 -0.49 -8.30 -5.34
N GLY A 203 -1.20 -8.17 -4.21
CA GLY A 203 -1.27 -9.22 -3.19
C GLY A 203 0.03 -9.42 -2.41
N CYS A 204 0.86 -8.37 -2.28
CA CYS A 204 1.99 -8.42 -1.36
C CYS A 204 1.49 -8.38 0.09
N PHE A 205 2.13 -9.15 0.96
CA PHE A 205 1.95 -8.97 2.41
C PHE A 205 2.68 -7.72 2.87
N GLN A 206 1.98 -6.90 3.67
CA GLN A 206 2.48 -5.64 4.20
C GLN A 206 2.20 -5.57 5.71
N SER A 207 3.24 -5.77 6.52
CA SER A 207 3.15 -5.55 7.97
C SER A 207 3.28 -4.06 8.25
N MET A 208 2.17 -3.40 8.60
CA MET A 208 2.17 -1.99 9.00
C MET A 208 2.92 -1.74 10.31
N LYS A 209 3.01 -2.74 11.21
CA LYS A 209 3.76 -2.59 12.48
C LYS A 209 5.27 -2.56 12.25
N THR A 210 5.78 -3.36 11.32
CA THR A 210 7.22 -3.50 11.07
C THR A 210 7.71 -2.86 9.78
N LEU A 211 6.80 -2.28 8.99
CA LEU A 211 7.07 -1.71 7.65
C LEU A 211 7.78 -2.71 6.73
N ARG A 212 7.37 -3.98 6.83
CA ARG A 212 7.96 -5.10 6.11
C ARG A 212 7.04 -5.55 4.99
N LEU A 213 7.58 -5.62 3.78
CA LEU A 213 6.90 -6.13 2.59
C LEU A 213 7.43 -7.52 2.20
N LEU A 214 6.52 -8.43 1.90
CA LEU A 214 6.81 -9.72 1.24
C LEU A 214 6.00 -9.83 -0.05
N CYS A 215 6.68 -10.12 -1.16
CA CYS A 215 6.02 -10.27 -2.45
C CYS A 215 5.19 -11.57 -2.51
N PRO A 216 4.33 -11.75 -3.53
CA PRO A 216 3.43 -12.92 -3.62
C PRO A 216 4.15 -14.29 -3.61
N GLU A 217 5.41 -14.35 -4.04
CA GLU A 217 6.24 -15.57 -3.97
C GLU A 217 6.78 -15.87 -2.56
N HIS A 218 6.88 -14.86 -1.69
CA HIS A 218 7.42 -14.98 -0.34
C HIS A 218 6.37 -14.74 0.75
N VAL A 219 5.09 -14.62 0.36
CA VAL A 219 3.98 -14.37 1.27
C VAL A 219 3.84 -15.47 2.33
N ALA A 220 4.24 -16.70 2.01
CA ALA A 220 4.22 -17.82 2.95
C ALA A 220 5.14 -17.59 4.18
N GLU A 221 6.21 -16.78 4.05
CA GLU A 221 7.06 -16.41 5.19
C GLU A 221 6.32 -15.55 6.22
N ALA A 222 5.23 -14.87 5.81
CA ALA A 222 4.42 -14.05 6.70
C ALA A 222 3.61 -14.87 7.70
N ALA A 223 3.35 -16.16 7.45
CA ALA A 223 2.54 -17.01 8.34
C ALA A 223 3.09 -17.11 9.78
N GLN A 224 4.38 -16.85 9.96
CA GLN A 224 5.06 -16.81 11.27
C GLN A 224 4.95 -15.44 11.96
N MET A 225 4.39 -14.43 11.30
CA MET A 225 4.27 -13.06 11.81
C MET A 225 2.91 -12.85 12.47
N GLU A 226 2.89 -12.12 13.58
CA GLU A 226 1.65 -11.80 14.31
C GLU A 226 0.64 -11.04 13.43
N ASP A 227 1.16 -10.18 12.54
CA ASP A 227 0.37 -9.34 11.64
C ASP A 227 -0.32 -10.09 10.50
N ALA A 228 0.00 -11.38 10.33
CA ALA A 228 -0.66 -12.25 9.34
C ALA A 228 -1.91 -12.94 9.91
N ARG A 229 -2.27 -12.69 11.17
CA ARG A 229 -3.42 -13.32 11.82
C ARG A 229 -4.65 -12.42 11.74
N CYS A 230 -5.80 -13.02 11.39
CA CYS A 230 -7.10 -12.36 11.43
C CYS A 230 -7.35 -11.81 12.83
N SER A 231 -7.70 -10.53 12.97
CA SER A 231 -7.99 -9.92 14.28
C SER A 231 -9.23 -10.50 14.95
N VAL A 232 -10.10 -11.16 14.19
CA VAL A 232 -11.35 -11.76 14.65
C VAL A 232 -11.15 -13.21 15.11
N CYS A 233 -10.53 -14.07 14.27
CA CYS A 233 -10.40 -15.51 14.57
C CYS A 233 -8.98 -15.95 14.96
N ALA A 234 -8.00 -15.05 14.92
CA ALA A 234 -6.57 -15.32 15.12
C ALA A 234 -5.94 -16.38 14.17
N GLY A 235 -6.68 -16.83 13.16
CA GLY A 235 -6.22 -17.73 12.11
C GLY A 235 -5.45 -16.99 11.00
N PRO A 236 -4.65 -17.70 10.18
CA PRO A 236 -3.74 -17.09 9.22
C PRO A 236 -4.38 -16.45 7.98
N GLY A 237 -5.71 -16.62 7.75
CA GLY A 237 -6.40 -16.11 6.56
C GLY A 237 -5.84 -16.62 5.22
N ASP A 238 -6.39 -16.16 4.09
CA ASP A 238 -5.70 -16.25 2.81
C ASP A 238 -4.93 -14.95 2.55
N LEU A 239 -3.61 -15.01 2.75
CA LEU A 239 -2.73 -13.86 2.64
C LEU A 239 -2.55 -13.36 1.19
N ARG A 240 -2.89 -14.18 0.19
CA ARG A 240 -2.80 -13.79 -1.22
C ARG A 240 -4.03 -13.04 -1.69
N ASP A 241 -5.20 -13.44 -1.20
CA ASP A 241 -6.47 -12.85 -1.59
C ASP A 241 -6.84 -11.61 -0.76
N LEU A 242 -6.00 -11.23 0.20
CA LEU A 242 -6.25 -10.14 1.16
C LEU A 242 -7.60 -10.27 1.89
N ALA A 243 -8.17 -11.49 1.87
CA ALA A 243 -9.37 -11.86 2.56
C ALA A 243 -8.97 -12.26 3.98
N LEU A 244 -9.18 -11.32 4.90
CA LEU A 244 -9.33 -11.72 6.28
C LEU A 244 -10.61 -12.55 6.40
N CYS A 245 -10.60 -13.45 7.38
CA CYS A 245 -11.86 -13.99 7.88
C CYS A 245 -12.82 -12.83 8.25
#